data_AF-A0A1Y5CWV6-F1
#
_entry.id   AF-A0A1Y5CWV6-F1
#
_cell.length_a   1.000
_cell.length_b   1.000
_cell.length_c   1.000
_cell.angle_alpha   90.00
_cell.angle_beta   90.00
_cell.angle_gamma   90.00
#
_symmetry.space_group_name_H-M   'P 1'
#
loop_
_entity.id
_entity.type
_entity.pdbx_description
1 polymer ?
#
loop_
_entity_poly.entity_id
_entity_poly.type
_entity_poly.pdbx_seq_one_letter_code
_entity_poly.pdbx_strand_id
1 'polypeptide(L)'
;MSASPQSLALVAKQYAQLQALEKIIADEKHILQQHQPNELVQISEQKNQLLIAIQNLDREISVNQQFAQDKAANLLSQELADIESLLKHCQQKNQVNGQIITQSQLAVERMKTTLLESHNKNAITYDNKGKKSGGLSSIGLKA
;
A
#
# COMPACT_ATOMS: atom_id res chain seq x y z
N MET A 1 8.98 42.58 7.79
CA MET A 1 7.63 42.04 8.03
C MET A 1 7.80 40.57 8.32
N SER A 2 7.31 40.11 9.46
CA SER A 2 7.42 38.70 9.87
C SER A 2 6.06 38.03 9.67
N ALA A 3 6.04 36.74 9.34
CA ALA A 3 4.80 35.98 9.20
C ALA A 3 3.97 36.05 10.49
N SER A 4 2.64 36.01 10.37
CA SER A 4 1.79 36.02 11.55
C SER A 4 2.04 34.77 12.43
N PRO A 5 1.95 34.88 13.77
CA PRO A 5 2.13 33.74 14.67
C PRO A 5 1.16 32.59 14.37
N GLN A 6 -0.03 32.93 13.86
CA GLN A 6 -1.05 31.96 13.49
C GLN A 6 -0.67 31.17 12.24
N SER A 7 -0.12 31.81 11.21
CA SER A 7 0.35 31.11 10.01
C SER A 7 1.54 30.21 10.31
N LEU A 8 2.48 30.67 11.13
CA LEU A 8 3.63 29.85 11.57
C LEU A 8 3.18 28.61 12.35
N ALA A 9 2.19 28.75 13.23
CA ALA A 9 1.64 27.62 13.99
C ALA A 9 0.96 26.58 13.06
N LEU A 10 0.26 27.02 12.02
CA LEU A 10 -0.37 26.13 11.03
C LEU A 10 0.66 25.34 10.22
N VAL A 11 1.71 26.02 9.73
CA VAL A 11 2.82 25.40 9.01
C VAL A 11 3.54 24.38 9.89
N ALA A 12 3.87 24.75 11.13
CA ALA A 12 4.54 23.85 12.07
C ALA A 12 3.70 22.59 12.37
N LYS A 13 2.37 22.75 12.49
CA LYS A 13 1.45 21.63 12.70
C LYS A 13 1.38 20.73 11.48
N GLN A 14 1.35 21.28 10.27
CA GLN A 14 1.37 20.52 9.02
C GLN A 14 2.67 19.73 8.87
N TYR A 15 3.81 20.37 9.17
CA TYR A 15 5.12 19.73 9.16
C TYR A 15 5.19 18.54 10.15
N ALA A 16 4.74 18.74 11.39
CA ALA A 16 4.72 17.68 12.40
C ALA A 16 3.82 16.49 11.99
N GLN A 17 2.67 16.76 11.35
CA GLN A 17 1.80 15.71 10.83
C GLN A 17 2.46 14.93 9.67
N LEU A 18 3.19 15.61 8.80
CA LEU A 18 3.92 14.95 7.71
C LEU A 18 5.09 14.11 8.19
N GLN A 19 5.81 14.56 9.23
CA GLN A 19 6.85 13.74 9.87
C GLN A 19 6.25 12.49 10.53
N ALA A 20 5.10 12.63 11.19
CA ALA A 20 4.37 11.47 11.72
C ALA A 20 3.95 10.51 10.60
N LEU A 21 3.49 11.04 9.46
CA LEU A 21 3.10 10.24 8.30
C LEU A 21 4.30 9.50 7.71
N GLU A 22 5.45 10.16 7.59
CA GLU A 22 6.69 9.55 7.12
C GLU A 22 7.09 8.35 7.99
N LYS A 23 6.99 8.51 9.32
CA LYS A 23 7.27 7.44 10.28
C LYS A 23 6.31 6.27 10.11
N ILE A 24 5.01 6.54 10.03
CA ILE A 24 3.98 5.50 9.80
C ILE A 24 4.24 4.74 8.50
N ILE A 25 4.61 5.42 7.42
CA ILE A 25 4.91 4.75 6.13
C ILE A 25 6.19 3.89 6.24
N ALA A 26 7.20 4.34 6.99
CA ALA A 26 8.41 3.57 7.22
C ALA A 26 8.13 2.31 8.07
N ASP A 27 7.32 2.45 9.11
CA ASP A 27 6.88 1.35 9.97
C ASP A 27 5.99 0.36 9.19
N GLU A 28 5.10 0.86 8.30
CA GLU A 28 4.27 0.04 7.41
C GLU A 28 5.15 -0.82 6.49
N LYS A 29 6.24 -0.26 5.95
CA LYS A 29 7.19 -1.02 5.14
C LYS A 29 7.80 -2.16 5.94
N HIS A 30 8.17 -1.93 7.20
CA HIS A 30 8.74 -2.98 8.06
C HIS A 30 7.71 -4.09 8.31
N ILE A 31 6.48 -3.74 8.68
CA ILE A 31 5.39 -4.70 8.93
C ILE A 31 5.07 -5.52 7.67
N LEU A 32 5.06 -4.88 6.49
CA LEU A 32 4.88 -5.57 5.21
C LEU A 32 6.00 -6.59 4.93
N GLN A 33 7.24 -6.28 5.31
CA GLN A 33 8.37 -7.22 5.19
C GLN A 33 8.26 -8.37 6.19
N GLN A 34 7.75 -8.12 7.41
CA GLN A 34 7.55 -9.15 8.43
C GLN A 34 6.29 -10.01 8.22
N HIS A 35 5.46 -9.68 7.23
CA HIS A 35 4.22 -10.40 6.90
C HIS A 35 3.27 -10.53 8.10
N GLN A 36 3.14 -9.48 8.91
CA GLN A 36 2.28 -9.45 10.09
C GLN A 36 0.93 -8.76 9.80
N PRO A 37 -0.13 -9.51 9.42
CA PRO A 37 -1.39 -8.91 8.96
C PRO A 37 -2.13 -8.12 10.05
N ASN A 38 -2.04 -8.55 11.31
CA ASN A 38 -2.72 -7.86 12.42
C ASN A 38 -2.13 -6.47 12.69
N GLU A 39 -0.80 -6.35 12.65
CA GLU A 39 -0.10 -5.08 12.80
C GLU A 39 -0.33 -4.17 11.58
N LEU A 40 -0.47 -4.75 10.38
CA LEU A 40 -0.77 -4.01 9.16
C LEU A 40 -2.15 -3.31 9.22
N VAL A 41 -3.14 -3.95 9.83
CA VAL A 41 -4.47 -3.34 10.04
C VAL A 41 -4.36 -2.14 10.98
N GLN A 42 -3.70 -2.31 12.13
CA GLN A 42 -3.54 -1.24 13.11
C GLN A 42 -2.80 -0.03 12.54
N ILE A 43 -1.69 -0.25 11.82
CA ILE A 43 -0.93 0.86 11.24
C ILE A 43 -1.68 1.54 10.09
N SER A 44 -2.48 0.78 9.33
CA SER A 44 -3.33 1.35 8.28
C SER A 44 -4.44 2.23 8.84
N GLU A 45 -5.02 1.87 9.99
CA GLU A 45 -5.99 2.72 10.70
C GLU A 45 -5.35 4.01 11.21
N GLN A 46 -4.16 3.92 11.82
CA GLN A 46 -3.40 5.10 12.25
C GLN A 46 -3.06 6.03 11.07
N LYS A 47 -2.62 5.45 9.94
CA LYS A 47 -2.38 6.19 8.69
C LYS A 47 -3.63 6.92 8.23
N ASN A 48 -4.79 6.25 8.25
CA ASN A 48 -6.05 6.85 7.82
C ASN A 48 -6.47 8.03 8.72
N GLN A 49 -6.40 7.85 10.04
CA GLN A 49 -6.70 8.93 11.00
C GLN A 49 -5.81 10.15 10.79
N LEU A 50 -4.51 9.92 10.57
CA LEU A 50 -3.57 11.00 10.33
C LEU A 50 -3.84 11.72 9.00
N LEU A 51 -4.18 10.99 7.94
CA LEU A 51 -4.56 11.58 6.65
C LEU A 51 -5.83 12.45 6.76
N ILE A 52 -6.83 12.01 7.53
CA ILE A 52 -8.02 12.82 7.81
C ILE A 52 -7.62 14.10 8.57
N ALA A 53 -6.73 13.99 9.56
CA ALA A 53 -6.25 15.14 10.31
C ALA A 53 -5.46 16.14 9.45
N ILE A 54 -4.65 15.65 8.50
CA ILE A 54 -3.95 16.49 7.51
C ILE A 54 -4.96 17.18 6.59
N GLN A 55 -5.93 16.43 6.05
CA GLN A 55 -6.95 16.99 5.16
C GLN A 55 -7.79 18.08 5.84
N ASN A 56 -8.13 17.90 7.12
CA ASN A 56 -8.84 18.91 7.89
C ASN A 56 -7.97 20.15 8.11
N LEU A 57 -6.68 19.98 8.43
CA LEU A 57 -5.75 21.10 8.58
C LEU A 57 -5.55 21.85 7.26
N ASP A 58 -5.42 21.16 6.13
CA ASP A 58 -5.32 21.78 4.80
C ASP A 58 -6.57 22.60 4.47
N ARG A 59 -7.74 22.11 4.88
CA ARG A 59 -9.00 22.86 4.71
C ARG A 59 -9.02 24.11 5.59
N GLU A 60 -8.55 24.02 6.85
CA GLU A 60 -8.38 25.19 7.74
C GLU A 60 -7.39 26.22 7.17
N ILE A 61 -6.27 25.76 6.62
CA ILE A 61 -5.27 26.62 5.97
C ILE A 61 -5.87 27.30 4.73
N SER A 62 -6.64 26.56 3.93
CA SER A 62 -7.25 27.08 2.68
C SER A 62 -8.25 28.21 2.92
N VAL A 63 -8.96 28.20 4.04
CA VAL A 63 -9.92 29.26 4.40
C VAL A 63 -9.27 30.43 5.16
N ASN A 64 -8.01 30.28 5.58
CA ASN A 64 -7.31 31.30 6.36
C ASN A 64 -6.77 32.43 5.47
N GLN A 65 -7.43 33.59 5.49
CA GLN A 65 -7.01 34.77 4.74
C GLN A 65 -5.63 35.30 5.16
N GLN A 66 -5.29 35.22 6.46
CA GLN A 66 -4.01 35.67 6.97
C GLN A 66 -2.86 34.83 6.40
N PHE A 67 -3.08 33.51 6.31
CA PHE A 67 -2.14 32.59 5.68
C PHE A 67 -1.97 32.88 4.19
N ALA A 68 -3.06 33.17 3.47
CA ALA A 68 -2.98 33.54 2.06
C ALA A 68 -2.18 34.83 1.84
N GLN A 69 -2.34 35.82 2.74
CA GLN A 69 -1.57 37.06 2.72
C GLN A 69 -0.09 36.83 3.02
N ASP A 70 0.23 36.06 4.07
CA ASP A 70 1.60 35.72 4.44
C ASP A 70 2.32 34.92 3.34
N LYS A 71 1.59 34.02 2.67
CA LYS A 71 2.06 33.28 1.49
C LYS A 71 2.32 34.21 0.30
N ALA A 72 1.39 35.13 0.00
CA ALA A 72 1.56 36.11 -1.06
C ALA A 72 2.73 37.08 -0.80
N ALA A 73 3.00 37.36 0.47
CA ALA A 73 4.14 38.16 0.91
C ALA A 73 5.49 37.40 0.91
N ASN A 74 5.52 36.15 0.44
CA ASN A 74 6.72 35.28 0.44
C ASN A 74 7.34 35.03 1.83
N LEU A 75 6.56 35.18 2.91
CA LEU A 75 7.06 35.05 4.28
C LEU A 75 7.16 33.57 4.74
N LEU A 76 6.55 32.65 3.99
CA LEU A 76 6.47 31.23 4.31
C LEU A 76 7.11 30.33 3.23
N SER A 77 7.80 30.93 2.25
CA SER A 77 8.22 30.20 1.03
C SER A 77 9.22 29.08 1.30
N GLN A 78 10.12 29.23 2.29
CA GLN A 78 11.07 28.17 2.68
C GLN A 78 10.35 27.00 3.36
N GLU A 79 9.56 27.27 4.39
CA GLU A 79 8.82 26.23 5.11
C GLU A 79 7.86 25.45 4.19
N LEU A 80 7.21 26.15 3.24
CA LEU A 80 6.34 25.50 2.25
C LEU A 80 7.12 24.63 1.28
N ALA A 81 8.35 25.03 0.90
CA ALA A 81 9.21 24.21 0.07
C ALA A 81 9.67 22.94 0.81
N ASP A 82 9.99 23.04 2.10
CA ASP A 82 10.35 21.90 2.94
C ASP A 82 9.17 20.93 3.10
N ILE A 83 7.96 21.45 3.33
CA ILE A 83 6.71 20.68 3.38
C ILE A 83 6.44 19.98 2.04
N GLU A 84 6.62 20.66 0.92
CA GLU A 84 6.44 20.07 -0.42
C GLU A 84 7.46 18.94 -0.67
N SER A 85 8.71 19.13 -0.27
CA SER A 85 9.76 18.11 -0.36
C SER A 85 9.41 16.88 0.48
N LEU A 86 8.96 17.08 1.72
CA LEU A 86 8.56 16.01 2.62
C LEU A 86 7.34 15.25 2.08
N LEU A 87 6.35 15.95 1.51
CA LEU A 87 5.19 15.35 0.84
C LEU A 87 5.60 14.45 -0.32
N LYS A 88 6.49 14.94 -1.19
CA LYS A 88 7.03 14.12 -2.31
C LYS A 88 7.72 12.86 -1.79
N HIS A 89 8.49 12.98 -0.70
CA HIS A 89 9.15 11.84 -0.09
C HIS A 89 8.16 10.82 0.48
N CYS A 90 7.13 11.28 1.21
CA CYS A 90 6.04 10.43 1.70
C CYS A 90 5.30 9.74 0.55
N GLN A 91 5.02 10.45 -0.54
CA GLN A 91 4.35 9.90 -1.72
C GLN A 91 5.17 8.77 -2.36
N GLN A 92 6.48 8.98 -2.53
CA GLN A 92 7.38 7.96 -3.08
C GLN A 92 7.43 6.72 -2.20
N LYS A 93 7.57 6.88 -0.88
CA LYS A 93 7.59 5.75 0.07
C LYS A 93 6.26 4.99 0.06
N ASN A 94 5.13 5.69 0.00
CA ASN A 94 3.81 5.07 -0.07
C ASN A 94 3.62 4.27 -1.38
N GLN A 95 4.13 4.78 -2.51
CA GLN A 95 4.12 4.05 -3.77
C GLN A 95 4.93 2.75 -3.69
N VAL A 96 6.09 2.77 -3.04
CA VAL A 96 6.89 1.56 -2.79
C VAL A 96 6.12 0.55 -1.93
N ASN A 97 5.46 1.00 -0.86
CA ASN A 97 4.62 0.12 -0.03
C ASN A 97 3.47 -0.50 -0.84
N GLY A 98 2.83 0.27 -1.73
CA GLY A 98 1.79 -0.25 -2.63
C GLY A 98 2.29 -1.33 -3.60
N GLN A 99 3.52 -1.20 -4.10
CA GLN A 99 4.16 -2.24 -4.92
C GLN A 99 4.42 -3.51 -4.11
N ILE A 100 4.91 -3.39 -2.87
CA ILE A 100 5.14 -4.53 -1.97
C ILE A 100 3.83 -5.28 -1.71
N ILE A 101 2.75 -4.56 -1.40
CA ILE A 101 1.42 -5.15 -1.19
C ILE A 101 0.96 -5.94 -2.42
N THR A 102 1.09 -5.35 -3.61
CA THR A 102 0.70 -5.99 -4.88
C THR A 102 1.51 -7.27 -5.13
N GLN A 103 2.82 -7.22 -4.88
CA GLN A 103 3.70 -8.38 -5.02
C GLN A 103 3.33 -9.49 -4.03
N SER A 104 3.05 -9.16 -2.77
CA SER A 104 2.64 -10.12 -1.75
C SER A 104 1.33 -10.80 -2.11
N GLN A 105 0.34 -10.06 -2.62
CA GLN A 105 -0.92 -10.62 -3.10
C GLN A 105 -0.71 -11.60 -4.27
N LEU A 106 0.14 -11.24 -5.24
CA LEU A 106 0.47 -12.12 -6.36
C LEU A 106 1.17 -13.40 -5.90
N ALA A 107 2.05 -13.31 -4.90
CA ALA A 107 2.72 -14.48 -4.34
C ALA A 107 1.73 -15.44 -3.66
N VAL A 108 0.78 -14.91 -2.90
CA VAL A 108 -0.29 -15.70 -2.26
C VAL A 108 -1.18 -16.38 -3.30
N GLU A 109 -1.62 -15.66 -4.34
CA GLU A 109 -2.42 -16.25 -5.42
C GLU A 109 -1.65 -17.33 -6.18
N ARG A 110 -0.36 -17.11 -6.48
CA ARG A 110 0.50 -18.15 -7.09
C ARG A 110 0.59 -19.39 -6.20
N MET A 111 0.80 -19.21 -4.89
CA MET A 111 0.86 -20.33 -3.94
C MET A 111 -0.45 -21.12 -3.92
N LYS A 112 -1.59 -20.42 -3.91
CA LYS A 112 -2.92 -21.02 -3.99
C LYS A 112 -3.11 -21.82 -5.29
N THR A 113 -2.75 -21.25 -6.44
CA THR A 113 -2.79 -21.94 -7.73
C THR A 113 -1.93 -23.20 -7.72
N THR A 114 -0.67 -23.11 -7.26
CA THR A 114 0.24 -24.26 -7.17
C THR A 114 -0.30 -25.35 -6.25
N LEU A 115 -0.87 -25.00 -5.09
CA LEU A 115 -1.47 -25.97 -4.18
C LEU A 115 -2.67 -26.68 -4.82
N LEU A 116 -3.59 -25.94 -5.45
CA LEU A 116 -4.74 -26.51 -6.16
C LEU A 116 -4.33 -27.41 -7.33
N GLU A 117 -3.34 -26.99 -8.13
CA GLU A 117 -2.77 -27.79 -9.22
C GLU A 117 -2.08 -29.06 -8.70
N SER A 118 -1.32 -28.95 -7.60
CA SER A 118 -0.65 -30.11 -6.97
C SER A 118 -1.66 -31.11 -6.41
N HIS A 119 -2.75 -30.64 -5.80
CA HIS A 119 -3.83 -31.48 -5.29
C HIS A 119 -4.55 -32.21 -6.44
N ASN A 120 -4.76 -31.54 -7.58
CA ASN A 120 -5.35 -32.14 -8.77
C ASN A 120 -4.41 -33.17 -9.45
N LYS A 121 -3.09 -32.92 -9.48
CA LYS A 121 -2.10 -33.90 -9.96
C LYS A 121 -1.95 -35.11 -9.04
N ASN A 122 -2.04 -34.93 -7.72
CA ASN A 122 -1.98 -36.04 -6.76
C ASN A 122 -3.25 -36.91 -6.80
N ALA A 123 -4.41 -36.35 -7.11
CA ALA A 123 -5.65 -37.10 -7.38
C ALA A 123 -5.58 -38.00 -8.63
N ILE A 124 -4.66 -37.71 -9.56
CA ILE A 124 -4.42 -38.53 -10.78
C ILE A 124 -3.50 -39.73 -10.50
N THR A 125 -2.86 -39.82 -9.33
CA THR A 125 -1.86 -40.87 -9.05
C THR A 125 -2.37 -42.11 -8.30
N TYR A 126 -3.69 -42.29 -8.15
CA TYR A 126 -4.23 -43.56 -7.65
C TYR A 126 -5.57 -43.96 -8.28
N ASP A 127 -5.65 -43.96 -9.61
CA ASP A 127 -6.35 -45.04 -10.32
C ASP A 127 -5.32 -45.85 -11.11
N ASN A 128 -4.59 -46.69 -10.38
CA ASN A 128 -3.83 -47.79 -10.96
C ASN A 128 -4.43 -49.12 -10.46
N LYS A 129 -5.77 -49.21 -10.37
CA LYS A 129 -6.46 -50.48 -10.15
C LYS A 129 -6.65 -51.15 -11.50
N GLY A 130 -5.58 -51.83 -11.89
CA GLY A 130 -5.36 -52.46 -13.17
C GLY A 130 -6.56 -53.18 -13.79
N LYS A 131 -6.85 -52.78 -15.04
CA LYS A 131 -7.14 -53.74 -16.10
C LYS A 131 -6.34 -53.37 -17.34
N LYS A 132 -5.24 -54.10 -17.53
CA LYS A 132 -4.56 -54.22 -18.83
C LYS A 132 -5.21 -55.40 -19.55
N SER A 133 -6.17 -55.13 -20.43
CA SER A 133 -6.63 -56.11 -21.41
C SER A 133 -6.16 -55.68 -22.78
N GLY A 134 -4.86 -55.88 -23.04
CA GLY A 134 -4.41 -56.20 -24.38
C GLY A 134 -4.77 -57.66 -24.66
N GLY A 135 -5.55 -57.91 -25.71
CA GLY A 135 -5.93 -59.25 -26.11
C GLY A 135 -6.56 -59.21 -27.49
N LEU A 136 -5.79 -59.64 -28.48
CA LEU A 136 -6.09 -59.70 -29.91
C LEU A 136 -7.38 -60.46 -30.23
N SER A 137 -8.17 -59.93 -31.16
CA SER A 137 -8.79 -60.68 -32.28
C SER A 137 -9.52 -59.65 -33.17
N SER A 138 -8.83 -59.02 -34.13
CA SER A 138 -8.75 -59.48 -35.52
C SER A 138 -10.09 -59.93 -36.10
N ILE A 139 -10.47 -59.29 -37.22
CA ILE A 139 -11.40 -59.77 -38.27
C ILE A 139 -12.89 -59.56 -37.90
N GLY A 140 -13.72 -58.87 -38.67
CA GLY A 140 -13.60 -58.24 -39.99
C GLY A 140 -14.98 -57.72 -40.43
N LEU A 141 -14.98 -56.76 -41.37
CA LEU A 141 -15.93 -56.59 -42.48
C LEU A 141 -17.37 -57.14 -42.31
N LYS A 142 -18.42 -56.30 -42.43
CA LYS A 142 -19.10 -55.93 -43.70
C LYS A 142 -20.47 -55.23 -43.47
N ALA A 143 -20.77 -54.38 -44.46
CA ALA A 143 -22.09 -53.93 -44.97
C ALA A 143 -22.93 -52.98 -44.11
#